data_AF-N9NNP8-F1
#
_entry.id   AF-N9NNP8-F1
#
_cell.length_a   1.000
_cell.length_b   1.000
_cell.length_c   1.000
_cell.angle_alpha   90.00
_cell.angle_beta   90.00
_cell.angle_gamma   90.00
#
_symmetry.space_group_name_H-M   'P 1'
#
loop_
_entity.id
_entity.type
_entity.pdbx_description
1 polymer ?
#
loop_
_entity_poly.entity_id
_entity_poly.type
_entity_poly.pdbx_seq_one_letter_code
_entity_poly.pdbx_strand_id
1 'polypeptide(L)'
;MDWGGLAFLGLVFLTGNGFGAIQLSFGQLLTILGSIAIALEIIFISYFAPKVNTRRVTVLQLIFASLFCFIMAAMLGEPQLPEFHPHLAIILVGLGIASAVIQLVMNWAQEIVDPSQAAIIYAGEPIWASLFGRLAGERLPALALLGGLMVVLGVIASEWKPKFLRTEKREELKEDLS
;
A
#
# COMPACT_ATOMS: atom_id res chain seq x y z
N MET A 1 -13.08 11.23 18.46
CA MET A 1 -11.80 10.66 18.94
C MET A 1 -11.21 9.93 17.76
N ASP A 2 -10.28 10.58 17.09
CA ASP A 2 -9.97 10.28 15.70
C ASP A 2 -9.07 9.04 15.63
N TRP A 3 -9.67 7.92 15.23
CA TRP A 3 -9.09 6.58 15.15
C TRP A 3 -7.78 6.51 14.34
N GLY A 4 -7.55 7.47 13.45
CA GLY A 4 -6.27 7.64 12.76
C GLY A 4 -5.09 7.84 13.70
N GLY A 5 -5.31 8.42 14.90
CA GLY A 5 -4.28 8.59 15.92
C GLY A 5 -3.75 7.28 16.49
N LEU A 6 -4.57 6.22 16.56
CA LEU A 6 -4.15 4.90 17.03
C LEU A 6 -3.29 4.16 16.00
N ALA A 7 -3.66 4.22 14.72
CA ALA A 7 -2.85 3.66 13.64
C ALA A 7 -1.49 4.39 13.54
N PHE A 8 -1.50 5.72 13.68
CA PHE A 8 -0.28 6.53 13.73
C PHE A 8 0.61 6.17 14.93
N LEU A 9 0.03 6.02 16.13
CA LEU A 9 0.76 5.57 17.32
C LEU A 9 1.34 4.17 17.14
N GLY A 10 0.60 3.22 16.58
CA GLY A 10 1.10 1.88 16.28
C GLY A 10 2.30 1.90 15.33
N LEU A 11 2.28 2.78 14.33
CA LEU A 11 3.37 2.96 13.36
C LEU A 11 4.62 3.59 14.02
N VAL A 12 4.44 4.53 14.95
CA VAL A 12 5.53 5.11 15.77
C VAL A 12 6.17 4.06 16.68
N PHE A 13 5.39 3.14 17.25
CA PHE A 13 5.91 2.02 18.04
C PHE A 13 6.61 0.97 17.17
N LEU A 14 6.08 0.67 15.98
CA LEU A 14 6.68 -0.28 15.03
C LEU A 14 8.05 0.21 14.53
N THR A 15 8.18 1.51 14.27
CA THR A 15 9.43 2.12 13.79
C THR A 15 10.50 2.25 14.87
N GLY A 16 10.16 2.01 16.15
CA GLY A 16 11.11 1.84 17.26
C GLY A 16 11.97 3.06 17.60
N ASN A 17 11.76 4.20 16.95
CA ASN A 17 12.68 5.34 16.98
C ASN A 17 12.31 6.41 18.03
N GLY A 18 11.22 6.20 18.79
CA GLY A 18 10.74 7.15 19.80
C GLY A 18 10.29 8.49 19.22
N PHE A 19 9.62 9.32 20.03
CA PHE A 19 9.18 10.67 19.62
C PHE A 19 10.34 11.66 19.39
N GLY A 20 11.56 11.32 19.82
CA GLY A 20 12.76 12.16 19.67
C GLY A 20 13.43 12.11 18.29
N ALA A 21 13.07 11.14 17.44
CA ALA A 21 13.58 11.01 16.07
C ALA A 21 12.60 11.53 15.00
N ILE A 22 11.53 12.22 15.41
CA ILE A 22 10.65 12.97 14.50
C ILE A 22 11.38 14.25 14.07
N GLN A 23 12.41 14.09 13.25
CA GLN A 23 12.98 15.16 12.46
C GLN A 23 12.54 14.94 11.04
N LEU A 24 11.88 15.94 10.44
CA LEU A 24 11.52 15.97 9.02
C LEU A 24 12.79 15.93 8.17
N SER A 25 13.34 14.74 8.03
CA SER A 25 14.44 14.46 7.13
C SER A 25 13.92 14.38 5.71
N PHE A 26 14.79 14.59 4.74
CA PHE A 26 14.45 14.52 3.33
C PHE A 26 13.76 13.18 2.96
N GLY A 27 14.18 12.08 3.56
CA GLY A 27 13.56 10.76 3.37
C GLY A 27 12.12 10.66 3.90
N GLN A 28 11.80 11.32 5.01
CA GLN A 28 10.43 11.35 5.52
C GLN A 28 9.50 12.15 4.60
N LEU A 29 9.98 13.27 4.04
CA LEU A 29 9.21 14.05 3.07
C LEU A 29 8.93 13.24 1.79
N LEU A 30 9.93 12.50 1.29
CA LEU A 30 9.76 11.58 0.17
C LEU A 30 8.74 10.47 0.47
N THR A 31 8.75 9.94 1.68
CA THR A 31 7.79 8.90 2.11
C THR A 31 6.36 9.43 2.15
N ILE A 32 6.15 10.64 2.67
CA ILE A 32 4.84 11.30 2.69
C ILE A 32 4.34 11.52 1.26
N LEU A 33 5.18 12.09 0.39
CA LEU A 33 4.83 12.30 -1.02
C LEU A 33 4.51 10.97 -1.74
N GLY A 34 5.30 9.93 -1.48
CA GLY A 34 5.05 8.58 -2.00
C GLY A 34 3.71 8.02 -1.53
N SER A 35 3.37 8.19 -0.25
CA SER A 35 2.09 7.71 0.28
C SER A 35 0.89 8.40 -0.38
N ILE A 36 0.99 9.70 -0.68
CA ILE A 36 -0.05 10.46 -1.39
C ILE A 36 -0.17 9.96 -2.83
N ALA A 37 0.96 9.71 -3.51
CA ALA A 37 0.97 9.19 -4.87
C ALA A 37 0.29 7.81 -4.96
N ILE A 38 0.60 6.89 -4.04
CA ILE A 38 -0.03 5.57 -3.96
C ILE A 38 -1.52 5.68 -3.64
N ALA A 39 -1.92 6.57 -2.73
CA ALA A 39 -3.33 6.78 -2.42
C ALA A 39 -4.11 7.29 -3.65
N LEU A 40 -3.54 8.22 -4.42
CA LEU A 40 -4.12 8.70 -5.67
C LEU A 40 -4.21 7.59 -6.72
N GLU A 41 -3.18 6.75 -6.84
CA GLU A 41 -3.19 5.58 -7.73
C GLU A 41 -4.36 4.65 -7.39
N ILE A 42 -4.54 4.27 -6.13
CA ILE A 42 -5.65 3.40 -5.69
C ILE A 42 -7.02 4.02 -6.02
N ILE A 43 -7.19 5.33 -5.76
CA ILE A 43 -8.44 6.03 -6.05
C ILE A 43 -8.72 6.07 -7.56
N PHE A 44 -7.70 6.36 -8.37
CA PHE A 44 -7.86 6.40 -9.83
C PHE A 44 -8.15 5.03 -10.40
N ILE A 45 -7.44 3.98 -9.98
CA ILE A 45 -7.72 2.61 -10.42
C ILE A 45 -9.15 2.24 -10.03
N SER A 46 -9.55 2.43 -8.77
CA SER A 46 -10.90 2.08 -8.34
C SER A 46 -11.99 2.83 -9.10
N TYR A 47 -11.73 4.06 -9.55
CA TYR A 47 -12.67 4.84 -10.36
C TYR A 47 -12.72 4.40 -11.84
N PHE A 48 -11.57 4.06 -12.44
CA PHE A 48 -11.47 3.72 -13.86
C PHE A 48 -11.60 2.23 -14.15
N ALA A 49 -11.14 1.34 -13.27
CA ALA A 49 -11.17 -0.11 -13.41
C ALA A 49 -12.54 -0.68 -13.83
N PRO A 50 -13.69 -0.30 -13.22
CA PRO A 50 -14.99 -0.84 -13.66
C PRO A 50 -15.44 -0.32 -15.04
N LYS A 51 -14.76 0.68 -15.61
CA LYS A 51 -15.11 1.30 -16.90
C LYS A 51 -14.20 0.86 -18.05
N VAL A 52 -13.06 0.22 -17.76
CA VAL A 52 -12.07 -0.16 -18.76
C VAL A 52 -11.54 -1.57 -18.53
N ASN A 53 -10.98 -2.19 -19.57
CA ASN A 53 -10.38 -3.50 -19.43
C ASN A 53 -9.13 -3.44 -18.53
N THR A 54 -9.22 -4.08 -17.37
CA THR A 54 -8.24 -4.15 -16.29
C THR A 54 -6.84 -4.55 -16.77
N ARG A 55 -6.77 -5.48 -17.73
CA ARG A 55 -5.49 -5.91 -18.32
C ARG A 55 -4.77 -4.79 -19.05
N ARG A 56 -5.49 -3.87 -19.71
CA ARG A 56 -4.88 -2.73 -20.41
C ARG A 56 -4.33 -1.70 -19.43
N VAL A 57 -5.00 -1.50 -18.30
CA VAL A 57 -4.53 -0.61 -17.21
C VAL A 57 -3.21 -1.12 -16.64
N THR A 58 -3.13 -2.42 -16.33
CA THR A 58 -1.90 -3.05 -15.82
C THR A 58 -0.73 -2.92 -16.80
N VAL A 59 -0.97 -3.15 -18.10
CA VAL A 59 0.08 -3.02 -19.13
C VAL A 59 0.59 -1.58 -19.20
N LEU A 60 -0.31 -0.59 -19.18
CA LEU A 60 0.08 0.81 -19.18
C LEU A 60 0.89 1.16 -17.92
N GLN A 61 0.46 0.74 -16.73
CA GLN A 61 1.21 0.96 -15.49
C GLN A 61 2.62 0.39 -15.56
N LEU A 62 2.78 -0.85 -16.02
CA LEU A 62 4.11 -1.46 -16.16
C LEU A 62 4.99 -0.72 -17.15
N ILE A 63 4.44 -0.25 -18.26
CA ILE A 63 5.18 0.55 -19.26
C ILE A 63 5.62 1.88 -18.65
N PHE A 64 4.69 2.64 -18.06
CA PHE A 64 5.00 3.93 -17.44
C PHE A 64 5.98 3.78 -16.28
N ALA A 65 5.79 2.79 -15.40
CA ALA A 65 6.69 2.51 -14.30
C ALA A 65 8.10 2.16 -14.80
N SER A 66 8.21 1.30 -15.82
CA SER A 66 9.50 0.93 -16.40
C SER A 66 10.21 2.15 -17.01
N LEU A 67 9.50 2.95 -17.81
CA LEU A 67 10.04 4.17 -18.41
C LEU A 67 10.51 5.17 -17.34
N PHE A 68 9.70 5.41 -16.32
CA PHE A 68 10.04 6.33 -15.25
C PHE A 68 11.26 5.84 -14.45
N CYS A 69 11.34 4.54 -14.18
CA CYS A 69 12.50 3.93 -13.52
C CYS A 69 13.78 4.12 -14.34
N PHE A 70 13.74 3.91 -15.67
CA PHE A 70 14.90 4.13 -16.54
C PHE A 70 15.31 5.61 -16.63
N ILE A 71 14.34 6.53 -16.70
CA ILE A 71 14.62 7.98 -16.69
C ILE A 71 15.25 8.39 -15.36
N MET A 72 14.71 7.91 -14.23
CA MET A 72 15.25 8.21 -12.91
C MET A 72 16.66 7.62 -12.72
N ALA A 73 16.90 6.39 -13.17
CA ALA A 73 18.24 5.79 -13.14
C ALA A 73 19.27 6.62 -13.92
N ALA A 74 18.88 7.16 -15.08
CA ALA A 74 19.73 8.06 -15.86
C ALA A 74 19.96 9.40 -15.14
N MET A 75 18.94 9.98 -14.50
CA MET A 75 19.06 11.24 -13.76
C MET A 75 19.91 11.13 -12.49
N LEU A 76 19.89 9.99 -11.81
CA LEU A 76 20.66 9.74 -10.58
C LEU A 76 22.12 9.36 -10.84
N GLY A 77 22.51 9.15 -12.10
CA GLY A 77 23.91 8.89 -12.45
C GLY A 77 24.38 7.45 -12.19
N GLU A 78 23.46 6.48 -12.09
CA GLU A 78 23.76 5.04 -12.03
C GLU A 78 23.44 4.30 -13.34
N PRO A 79 23.93 4.72 -14.53
CA PRO A 79 23.64 4.01 -15.79
C PRO A 79 24.47 2.73 -15.97
N GLN A 80 25.37 2.40 -15.03
CA GLN A 80 26.24 1.23 -15.17
C GLN A 80 25.45 -0.05 -14.93
N LEU A 81 25.06 -0.68 -16.04
CA LEU A 81 24.52 -2.03 -16.03
C LEU A 81 25.58 -2.98 -15.42
N PRO A 82 25.21 -3.80 -14.42
CA PRO A 82 26.10 -4.83 -13.91
C PRO A 82 26.57 -5.75 -15.04
N GLU A 83 27.74 -6.36 -14.89
CA GLU A 83 28.20 -7.37 -15.84
C GLU A 83 27.14 -8.46 -16.01
N PHE A 84 26.87 -8.83 -17.26
CA PHE A 84 25.81 -9.77 -17.59
C PHE A 84 26.10 -11.15 -16.98
N HIS A 85 25.39 -11.47 -15.89
CA HIS A 85 25.36 -12.80 -15.29
C HIS A 85 24.03 -13.51 -15.59
N PRO A 86 24.04 -14.78 -16.01
CA PRO A 86 22.82 -15.53 -16.30
C PRO A 86 21.90 -15.65 -15.08
N HIS A 87 22.47 -15.71 -13.87
CA HIS A 87 21.70 -15.68 -12.63
C HIS A 87 20.94 -14.37 -12.42
N LEU A 88 21.57 -13.22 -12.71
CA LEU A 88 20.91 -11.92 -12.62
C LEU A 88 19.77 -11.80 -13.63
N ALA A 89 19.95 -12.33 -14.85
CA ALA A 89 18.89 -12.34 -15.86
C ALA A 89 17.66 -13.15 -15.41
N ILE A 90 17.88 -14.33 -14.81
CA ILE A 90 16.78 -15.17 -14.28
C ILE A 90 16.04 -14.44 -13.15
N ILE A 91 16.77 -13.81 -12.24
CA ILE A 91 16.19 -13.05 -11.12
C ILE A 91 15.38 -11.86 -11.64
N LEU A 92 15.94 -11.09 -12.59
CA LEU A 92 15.27 -9.93 -13.20
C LEU A 92 13.98 -10.34 -13.91
N VAL A 93 14.01 -11.39 -14.73
CA VAL A 93 12.82 -11.91 -15.41
C VAL A 93 11.81 -12.44 -14.40
N GLY A 94 12.27 -13.17 -13.38
CA GLY A 94 11.41 -13.68 -12.31
C GLY A 94 10.71 -12.56 -11.55
N LEU A 95 11.43 -11.53 -11.14
CA LEU A 95 10.88 -10.34 -10.48
C LEU A 95 9.93 -9.57 -11.41
N GLY A 96 10.28 -9.41 -12.69
CA GLY A 96 9.42 -8.75 -13.66
C GLY A 96 8.08 -9.46 -13.86
N ILE A 97 8.10 -10.79 -13.97
CA ILE A 97 6.88 -11.62 -14.07
C ILE A 97 6.08 -11.54 -12.77
N ALA A 98 6.74 -11.69 -11.62
CA ALA A 98 6.08 -11.60 -10.32
C ALA A 98 5.38 -10.25 -10.13
N SER A 99 6.06 -9.14 -10.44
CA SER A 99 5.49 -7.79 -10.40
C SER A 99 4.29 -7.65 -11.34
N ALA A 100 4.37 -8.17 -12.56
CA ALA A 100 3.26 -8.12 -13.50
C ALA A 100 2.04 -8.90 -12.99
N VAL A 101 2.24 -10.07 -12.39
CA VAL A 101 1.16 -10.87 -11.80
C VAL A 101 0.54 -10.14 -10.60
N ILE A 102 1.37 -9.61 -9.70
CA ILE A 102 0.90 -8.85 -8.52
C ILE A 102 0.08 -7.64 -8.98
N GLN A 103 0.58 -6.86 -9.95
CA GLN A 103 -0.12 -5.67 -10.44
C GLN A 103 -1.44 -6.04 -11.14
N LEU A 104 -1.49 -7.15 -11.86
CA LEU A 104 -2.73 -7.63 -12.49
C LEU A 104 -3.77 -8.01 -11.44
N VAL A 105 -3.36 -8.78 -10.42
CA VAL A 105 -4.24 -9.19 -9.31
C VAL A 105 -4.72 -7.97 -8.52
N MET A 106 -3.85 -6.99 -8.26
CA MET A 106 -4.22 -5.76 -7.56
C MET A 106 -5.27 -4.96 -8.33
N ASN A 107 -5.05 -4.71 -9.62
CA ASN A 107 -6.01 -3.98 -10.43
C ASN A 107 -7.36 -4.70 -10.53
N TRP A 108 -7.34 -6.03 -10.64
CA TRP A 108 -8.56 -6.85 -10.64
C TRP A 108 -9.28 -6.84 -9.29
N ALA A 109 -8.55 -6.93 -8.18
CA ALA A 109 -9.13 -6.87 -6.85
C ALA A 109 -9.78 -5.49 -6.60
N GLN A 110 -9.14 -4.40 -7.02
CA GLN A 110 -9.68 -3.04 -6.89
C GLN A 110 -10.87 -2.75 -7.81
N GLU A 111 -11.11 -3.56 -8.85
CA GLU A 111 -12.34 -3.50 -9.65
C GLU A 111 -13.55 -4.04 -8.88
N ILE A 112 -13.34 -5.01 -7.98
CA ILE A 112 -14.39 -5.76 -7.29
C ILE A 112 -14.59 -5.27 -5.84
N VAL A 113 -13.57 -4.63 -5.27
CA VAL A 113 -13.51 -4.25 -3.85
C VAL A 113 -13.42 -2.74 -3.71
N ASP A 114 -14.27 -2.16 -2.83
CA ASP A 114 -14.24 -0.74 -2.54
C ASP A 114 -12.87 -0.30 -1.99
N PRO A 115 -12.39 0.93 -2.29
CA PRO A 115 -11.07 1.41 -1.88
C PRO A 115 -10.78 1.29 -0.38
N SER A 116 -11.80 1.47 0.48
CA SER A 116 -11.62 1.34 1.93
C SER A 116 -11.32 -0.09 2.35
N GLN A 117 -11.99 -1.06 1.72
CA GLN A 117 -11.75 -2.47 1.96
C GLN A 117 -10.39 -2.92 1.42
N ALA A 118 -9.97 -2.41 0.25
CA ALA A 118 -8.63 -2.64 -0.26
C ALA A 118 -7.54 -2.10 0.70
N ALA A 119 -7.75 -0.91 1.27
CA ALA A 119 -6.81 -0.33 2.24
C ALA A 119 -6.67 -1.18 3.51
N ILE A 120 -7.75 -1.83 3.98
CA ILE A 120 -7.67 -2.79 5.10
C ILE A 120 -6.80 -3.98 4.74
N ILE A 121 -7.02 -4.54 3.55
CA ILE A 121 -6.27 -5.71 3.08
C ILE A 121 -4.77 -5.37 3.03
N TYR A 122 -4.42 -4.19 2.52
CA TYR A 122 -3.03 -3.71 2.51
C TYR A 122 -2.46 -3.47 3.90
N ALA A 123 -3.26 -2.98 4.86
CA ALA A 123 -2.81 -2.87 6.24
C ALA A 123 -2.60 -4.21 6.96
N GLY A 124 -3.01 -5.33 6.35
CA GLY A 124 -2.64 -6.67 6.80
C GLY A 124 -1.20 -7.09 6.44
N GLU A 125 -0.53 -6.36 5.53
CA GLU A 125 0.83 -6.65 5.07
C GLU A 125 1.88 -6.79 6.20
N PRO A 126 1.89 -5.94 7.25
CA PRO A 126 2.84 -6.09 8.36
C PRO A 126 2.71 -7.43 9.10
N ILE A 127 1.51 -8.02 9.16
CA ILE A 127 1.31 -9.34 9.78
C ILE A 127 2.06 -10.40 8.99
N TRP A 128 1.80 -10.47 7.68
CA TRP A 128 2.42 -11.43 6.80
C TRP A 128 3.93 -11.23 6.75
N ALA A 129 4.40 -9.98 6.66
CA ALA A 129 5.82 -9.64 6.71
C ALA A 129 6.47 -10.14 8.02
N SER A 130 5.83 -9.95 9.17
CA SER A 130 6.34 -10.43 10.46
C SER A 130 6.36 -11.97 10.55
N LEU A 131 5.36 -12.65 9.99
CA LEU A 131 5.27 -14.11 9.98
C LEU A 131 6.37 -14.72 9.10
N PHE A 132 6.51 -14.20 7.87
CA PHE A 132 7.55 -14.66 6.94
C PHE A 132 8.96 -14.29 7.42
N GLY A 133 9.17 -13.10 7.99
CA GLY A 133 10.44 -12.72 8.60
C GLY A 133 10.84 -13.67 9.73
N ARG A 134 9.88 -14.08 10.58
CA ARG A 134 10.14 -15.09 11.62
C ARG A 134 10.48 -16.46 11.04
N LEU A 135 9.77 -16.91 10.00
CA LEU A 135 10.04 -18.17 9.31
C LEU A 135 11.40 -18.17 8.60
N ALA A 136 11.84 -17.02 8.09
CA ALA A 136 13.16 -16.82 7.50
C ALA A 136 14.30 -16.77 8.54
N GLY A 137 13.98 -16.87 9.85
CA GLY A 137 14.96 -16.89 10.92
C GLY A 137 15.36 -15.51 11.44
N GLU A 138 14.73 -14.43 10.96
CA GLU A 138 14.96 -13.10 11.53
C GLU A 138 14.44 -13.04 12.97
N ARG A 139 15.31 -12.60 13.89
CA ARG A 139 14.93 -12.33 15.28
C ARG A 139 14.23 -10.97 15.32
N LEU A 140 12.95 -10.97 14.99
CA LEU A 140 12.10 -9.80 15.14
C LEU A 140 12.04 -9.41 16.64
N PRO A 141 12.46 -8.19 17.01
CA PRO A 141 12.35 -7.73 18.39
C PRO A 141 10.87 -7.69 18.80
N ALA A 142 10.57 -7.97 20.07
CA ALA A 142 9.19 -8.04 20.58
C ALA A 142 8.38 -6.75 20.33
N LEU A 143 9.05 -5.60 20.20
CA LEU A 143 8.47 -4.32 19.80
C LEU A 143 7.89 -4.33 18.38
N ALA A 144 8.53 -5.01 17.42
CA ALA A 144 8.04 -5.09 16.03
C ALA A 144 6.74 -5.92 15.95
N LEU A 145 6.64 -6.98 16.75
CA LEU A 145 5.41 -7.76 16.87
C LEU A 145 4.28 -6.95 17.51
N LEU A 146 4.59 -6.17 18.56
CA LEU A 146 3.62 -5.30 19.24
C LEU A 146 3.13 -4.17 18.31
N GLY A 147 4.03 -3.52 17.58
CA GLY A 147 3.68 -2.50 16.60
C GLY A 147 2.83 -3.05 15.47
N GLY A 148 3.15 -4.25 14.96
CA GLY A 148 2.37 -4.92 13.93
C GLY A 148 0.95 -5.21 14.40
N LEU A 149 0.80 -5.71 15.63
CA LEU A 149 -0.50 -5.93 16.26
C LEU A 149 -1.30 -4.62 16.42
N MET A 150 -0.66 -3.53 16.82
CA MET A 150 -1.32 -2.21 16.95
C MET A 150 -1.80 -1.64 15.60
N VAL A 151 -1.03 -1.81 14.52
CA VAL A 151 -1.45 -1.39 13.17
C VAL A 151 -2.71 -2.14 12.74
N VAL A 152 -2.72 -3.46 12.95
CA VAL A 152 -3.86 -4.33 12.61
C VAL A 152 -5.10 -3.94 13.41
N LEU A 153 -4.96 -3.77 14.72
CA LEU A 153 -6.06 -3.35 15.58
C LEU A 153 -6.55 -1.95 15.21
N GLY A 154 -5.66 -1.03 14.85
CA GLY A 154 -6.00 0.32 14.39
C GLY A 154 -6.81 0.31 13.10
N VAL A 155 -6.48 -0.57 12.15
CA VAL A 155 -7.22 -0.69 10.89
C VAL A 155 -8.57 -1.40 11.08
N ILE A 156 -8.62 -2.48 11.83
CA ILE A 156 -9.88 -3.17 12.16
C ILE A 156 -10.83 -2.21 12.89
N ALA A 157 -10.31 -1.42 13.84
CA ALA A 157 -11.09 -0.41 14.54
C ALA A 157 -11.55 0.75 13.63
N SER A 158 -10.73 1.16 12.66
CA SER A 158 -11.06 2.22 11.69
C SER A 158 -12.21 1.84 10.75
N GLU A 159 -12.33 0.57 10.40
CA GLU A 159 -13.45 0.05 9.61
C GLU A 159 -14.67 -0.38 10.43
N TRP A 160 -14.56 -0.32 11.76
CA TRP A 160 -15.72 -0.33 12.64
C TRP A 160 -16.42 1.04 12.64
N LYS A 161 -16.83 1.50 11.45
CA LYS A 161 -17.85 2.55 11.35
C LYS A 161 -19.22 1.91 11.60
N PRO A 162 -20.00 2.38 12.59
CA PRO A 162 -21.31 1.84 12.88
C PRO A 162 -22.21 2.01 11.66
N LYS A 163 -22.75 0.89 11.14
CA LYS A 163 -23.70 0.84 10.01
C LYS A 163 -24.98 1.67 10.23
N PHE A 164 -25.17 2.25 11.42
CA PHE A 164 -26.36 2.99 11.81
C PHE A 164 -26.56 4.31 11.04
N LEU A 165 -25.47 5.00 10.67
CA LEU A 165 -25.54 6.31 9.99
C LEU A 165 -25.83 6.24 8.48
N ARG A 166 -25.90 5.03 7.89
CA ARG A 166 -26.23 4.85 6.47
C ARG A 166 -27.72 4.55 6.24
N THR A 167 -28.44 4.14 7.28
CA THR A 167 -29.89 3.91 7.23
C THR A 167 -30.65 5.22 7.42
N GLU A 168 -30.28 6.05 8.42
CA GLU A 168 -30.98 7.33 8.68
C GLU A 168 -30.96 8.26 7.46
N LYS A 169 -29.81 8.43 6.80
CA LYS A 169 -29.71 9.34 5.64
C LYS A 169 -30.51 8.87 4.43
N ARG A 170 -30.94 7.60 4.37
CA ARG A 170 -31.80 7.06 3.29
C ARG A 170 -33.28 7.11 3.66
N GLU A 171 -33.60 7.19 4.95
CA GLU A 171 -34.96 7.39 5.45
C GLU A 171 -35.34 8.87 5.44
N GLU A 172 -34.45 9.78 5.89
CA GLU A 172 -34.65 11.24 5.80
C GLU A 172 -34.85 11.71 4.34
N LEU A 173 -34.06 11.18 3.39
CA LEU A 173 -34.20 11.53 1.96
C LEU A 173 -35.47 10.98 1.31
N LYS A 174 -36.13 9.99 1.92
CA LYS A 174 -37.41 9.45 1.45
C LYS A 174 -38.59 10.17 2.06
N GLU A 175 -38.45 10.65 3.30
CA GLU A 175 -39.45 11.47 4.00
C GLU A 175 -39.52 12.89 3.43
N ASP A 176 -38.39 13.46 3.00
CA ASP A 176 -38.35 14.77 2.31
C ASP A 176 -38.88 14.73 0.85
N LEU A 177 -39.03 13.54 0.26
CA LEU A 177 -39.51 13.35 -1.12
C LEU A 177 -40.95 12.80 -1.23
N SER A 178 -41.62 12.55 -0.09
CA SER A 178 -43.01 12.05 0.00
C SER A 178 -43.95 13.11 0.55
#